data_AF-A0A086PEE2-F1
#
_entry.id   AF-A0A086PEE2-F1
#
_cell.length_a   1.000
_cell.length_b   1.000
_cell.length_c   1.000
_cell.angle_alpha   90.00
_cell.angle_beta   90.00
_cell.angle_gamma   90.00
#
_symmetry.space_group_name_H-M   'P 1'
#
loop_
_entity.id
_entity.type
_entity.pdbx_description
1 polymer ?
#
loop_
_entity_poly.entity_id
_entity_poly.type
_entity_poly.pdbx_seq_one_letter_code
_entity_poly.pdbx_strand_id
1 'polypeptide(L)' 'MDRALKAVKAAGISNVRIVMDLNARTIEIIIGEDVATRPAPNPWDSLLSLPNEWDNE' A
#
# COMPACT_ATOMS: atom_id res chain seq x y z
N MET A 1 4.67 0.59 9.57
CA MET A 1 4.60 1.07 8.17
C MET A 1 5.23 2.46 8.00
N ASP A 2 5.07 3.34 9.00
CA ASP A 2 5.55 4.73 8.99
C ASP A 2 6.99 4.98 8.55
N ARG A 3 7.95 4.14 8.93
CA ARG A 3 9.37 4.37 8.60
C ARG A 3 9.65 4.28 7.10
N ALA A 4 9.10 3.25 6.43
CA ALA A 4 9.29 3.06 4.99
C ALA A 4 8.64 4.19 4.19
N LEU A 5 7.41 4.56 4.54
CA LEU A 5 6.70 5.66 3.87
C LEU A 5 7.38 7.02 4.11
N LYS A 6 7.88 7.28 5.32
CA LYS A 6 8.67 8.49 5.64
C LYS A 6 9.95 8.56 4.80
N ALA A 7 10.64 7.44 4.61
CA ALA A 7 11.85 7.39 3.79
C ALA A 7 11.56 7.68 2.30
N VAL A 8 10.49 7.08 1.74
CA VAL A 8 10.06 7.35 0.35
C VAL A 8 9.72 8.83 0.17
N LYS A 9 8.96 9.41 1.10
CA LYS A 9 8.59 10.83 1.06
C LYS A 9 9.80 11.75 1.17
N ALA A 10 10.74 11.45 2.08
CA ALA A 10 11.98 12.21 2.25
C ALA A 10 12.89 12.12 1.01
N ALA A 11 12.84 11.01 0.28
CA ALA A 11 13.55 10.82 -0.98
C ALA A 11 12.89 11.52 -2.19
N GLY A 12 11.72 12.14 -2.02
CA GLY A 12 11.02 12.87 -3.09
C GLY A 12 10.40 11.96 -4.17
N ILE A 13 10.19 10.68 -3.86
CA ILE A 13 9.64 9.71 -4.81
C ILE A 13 8.11 9.79 -4.79
N SER A 14 7.50 10.10 -5.93
CA SER A 14 6.06 10.28 -6.07
C SER A 14 5.29 8.96 -6.25
N ASN A 15 5.92 7.97 -6.90
CA ASN A 15 5.29 6.68 -7.21
C ASN A 15 6.13 5.52 -6.68
N VAL A 16 5.55 4.74 -5.78
CA VAL A 16 6.17 3.57 -5.16
C VAL A 16 5.13 2.48 -4.94
N ARG A 17 5.59 1.23 -4.91
CA ARG A 17 4.84 0.09 -4.35
C ARG A 17 5.62 -0.47 -3.17
N ILE A 18 4.93 -0.64 -2.05
CA ILE A 18 5.49 -1.24 -0.84
C ILE A 18 4.86 -2.62 -0.70
N VAL A 19 5.67 -3.67 -0.81
CA VAL A 19 5.24 -5.05 -0.64
C VAL A 19 5.81 -5.56 0.67
N MET A 20 4.98 -6.18 1.49
CA MET A 20 5.40 -6.80 2.74
C MET A 20 5.19 -8.30 2.64
N ASP A 21 6.27 -9.07 2.73
CA ASP A 21 6.21 -10.52 2.85
C ASP A 21 6.38 -10.90 4.32
N LEU A 22 5.30 -11.41 4.92
CA LEU A 22 5.27 -11.82 6.33
C LEU A 22 6.04 -13.12 6.58
N ASN A 23 6.15 -14.00 5.57
CA ASN A 23 6.87 -15.26 5.68
C ASN A 23 8.38 -15.02 5.63
N ALA A 24 8.82 -14.22 4.65
CA ALA A 24 10.22 -13.82 4.51
C ALA A 24 10.63 -12.74 5.54
N ARG A 25 9.66 -12.09 6.19
CA ARG A 25 9.85 -10.96 7.12
C ARG A 25 10.56 -9.78 6.46
N THR A 26 10.26 -9.53 5.18
CA THR A 26 10.86 -8.48 4.37
C THR A 26 9.85 -7.41 3.98
N ILE A 27 10.36 -6.19 3.77
CA ILE A 27 9.62 -5.09 3.15
C ILE A 27 10.39 -4.69 1.90
N GLU A 28 9.75 -4.81 0.76
CA GLU A 28 10.29 -4.41 -0.54
C GLU A 28 9.68 -3.09 -0.97
N ILE A 29 10.54 -2.17 -1.41
CA ILE A 29 10.14 -0.85 -1.89
C ILE A 29 10.52 -0.77 -3.37
N ILE A 30 9.52 -0.80 -4.23
CA ILE A 30 9.69 -0.82 -5.68
C ILE A 30 9.42 0.59 -6.21
N ILE A 31 10.44 1.19 -6.83
CA ILE A 31 10.43 2.58 -7.32
C ILE A 31 10.37 2.57 -8.84
N GLY A 32 9.59 3.48 -9.43
CA GLY A 32 9.52 3.63 -10.89
C GLY A 32 8.66 2.57 -11.60
N GLU A 33 7.78 1.90 -10.86
CA GLU A 33 6.81 0.98 -11.43
C GLU A 33 5.79 1.75 -12.30
N ASP A 34 5.58 1.27 -13.53
CA ASP A 34 4.53 1.79 -14.40
C ASP A 34 3.16 1.41 -13.82
N VAL A 35 2.21 2.35 -13.85
CA VAL A 35 0.81 2.12 -13.45
C VAL A 35 0.23 0.93 -14.23
N ALA A 36 0.64 0.74 -15.49
CA ALA A 36 0.22 -0.40 -16.31
C ALA A 36 0.70 -1.77 -15.79
N THR A 37 1.76 -1.80 -14.99
CA THR A 37 2.33 -3.03 -14.40
C THR A 37 1.87 -3.32 -12.98
N ARG A 38 1.05 -2.42 -12.40
CA ARG A 38 0.53 -2.65 -11.05
C ARG A 38 -0.39 -3.86 -11.02
N PRO A 39 -0.26 -4.74 -10.02
CA PRO A 39 -1.20 -5.82 -9.80
C PRO A 39 -2.59 -5.24 -9.55
N ALA A 40 -3.61 -6.03 -9.89
CA ALA A 40 -5.00 -5.65 -9.64
C ALA A 40 -5.17 -5.23 -8.16
N PRO A 41 -6.03 -4.21 -7.88
CA PRO A 41 -6.36 -3.82 -6.51
C PRO A 41 -6.76 -5.05 -5.69
N ASN A 42 -6.45 -5.02 -4.39
CA ASN A 42 -6.78 -6.18 -3.59
C ASN A 42 -8.33 -6.32 -3.53
N PRO A 43 -8.90 -7.54 -3.57
CA PRO A 43 -10.36 -7.72 -3.60
C PRO A 43 -11.08 -7.19 -2.35
N TRP A 44 -10.33 -6.94 -1.28
CA TRP A 44 -10.84 -6.52 0.02
C TRP A 44 -10.86 -4.99 0.17
N ASP A 45 -10.20 -4.24 -0.72
CA ASP A 45 -10.15 -2.77 -0.71
C ASP A 45 -11.55 -2.17 -0.85
N SER A 46 -12.45 -2.86 -1.57
CA SER A 46 -13.84 -2.45 -1.72
C SER A 46 -14.66 -2.57 -0.43
N LEU A 47 -14.30 -3.46 0.49
CA LEU A 47 -15.03 -3.63 1.76
C LEU A 47 -14.77 -2.50 2.75
N LEU A 48 -13.61 -1.85 2.66
CA LEU A 48 -13.27 -0.69 3.49
C LEU A 48 -13.98 0.59 3.03
N SER A 49 -14.64 0.56 1.87
CA SER A 49 -15.45 1.67 1.32
C SER A 49 -16.94 1.53 1.57
N LEU A 50 -17.38 0.41 2.16
CA LEU A 50 -18.77 0.24 2.57
C LEU A 50 -19.01 1.02 3.86
N PRO A 51 -20.15 1.72 4.01
CA PRO A 51 -20.53 2.33 5.28
C PRO A 51 -20.54 1.27 6.37
N ASN A 52 -19.81 1.50 7.46
CA ASN A 52 -19.83 0.58 8.59
C ASN A 52 -21.21 0.67 9.24
N GLU A 53 -21.98 -0.41 9.23
CA GLU A 53 -23.30 -0.46 9.90
C GLU A 53 -23.20 -0.23 11.43
N TRP A 54 -21.99 -0.30 11.97
CA TRP A 54 -21.65 -0.11 13.38
C TRP A 54 -21.40 1.34 13.80
N ASP A 55 -21.43 2.31 12.86
CA ASP A 55 -21.28 3.74 13.17
C ASP A 55 -22.62 4.42 13.55
N ASN A 56 -23.71 3.65 13.73
CA ASN A 56 -25.03 4.14 14.15
C ASN A 56 -25.39 3.71 15.60
N GLU A 57 -24.54 4.03 16.58
CA GLU A 57 -24.93 4.07 18.01
C GLU A 57 -24.38 5.33 18.70
#